data_AF-A0A645IIT4-F1
#
_entry.id   AF-A0A645IIT4-F1
#
_cell.length_a   1.000
_cell.length_b   1.000
_cell.length_c   1.000
_cell.angle_alpha   90.00
_cell.angle_beta   90.00
_cell.angle_gamma   90.00
#
_symmetry.space_group_name_H-M   'P 1'
#
loop_
_entity.id
_entity.type
_entity.pdbx_description
1 polymer ?
#
loop_
_entity_poly.entity_id
_entity_poly.type
_entity_poly.pdbx_seq_one_letter_code
_entity_poly.pdbx_strand_id
1 'polypeptide(L)'
;MRLPVGLVLYGRGRLSERALAWLGRAGESASFLHLPDYDPAGLSEYSRLRRALGKRIRLHLPEDLESRFARFSNRALLDKANNRAFLATLRSNPLSEVKAVIELIHRHNAGLEQEALLLS
;
A
#
# COMPACT_ATOMS: atom_id res chain seq x y z
N MET A 1 -6.98 15.91 -1.87
CA MET A 1 -7.64 14.60 -1.70
C MET A 1 -8.63 14.68 -0.54
N ARG A 2 -9.87 14.19 -0.69
CA ARG A 2 -10.84 14.05 0.41
C ARG A 2 -11.33 12.62 0.44
N LEU A 3 -11.09 11.92 1.55
CA LEU A 3 -11.50 10.53 1.73
C LEU A 3 -12.66 10.45 2.72
N PRO A 4 -13.69 9.61 2.48
CA PRO A 4 -14.82 9.46 3.38
C PRO A 4 -14.44 8.53 4.56
N VAL A 5 -13.54 8.99 5.43
CA VAL A 5 -13.05 8.23 6.59
C VAL A 5 -13.40 8.91 7.90
N GLY A 6 -13.81 8.12 8.91
CA GLY A 6 -14.13 8.63 10.24
C GLY A 6 -12.94 8.62 11.22
N LEU A 7 -11.87 7.87 10.91
CA LEU A 7 -10.69 7.73 11.75
C LEU A 7 -9.45 7.52 10.88
N VAL A 8 -8.33 8.12 11.27
CA VAL A 8 -7.02 7.95 10.63
C VAL A 8 -6.08 7.28 11.62
N LEU A 9 -5.40 6.22 11.18
CA LEU A 9 -4.39 5.50 11.96
C LEU A 9 -3.04 5.63 11.27
N TYR A 10 -2.08 6.21 11.97
CA TYR A 10 -0.71 6.33 11.47
C TYR A 10 0.18 5.22 12.05
N GLY A 11 0.61 4.30 11.18
CA GLY A 11 1.39 3.11 11.57
C GLY A 11 2.90 3.29 11.59
N ARG A 12 3.44 4.39 11.04
CA ARG A 12 4.89 4.64 10.82
C ARG A 12 5.60 3.41 10.21
N GLY A 13 5.07 2.92 9.09
CA GLY A 13 5.52 1.70 8.44
C GLY A 13 4.65 0.50 8.81
N ARG A 14 5.26 -0.56 9.32
CA ARG A 14 4.56 -1.82 9.62
C ARG A 14 3.75 -1.71 10.92
N LEU A 15 2.45 -1.96 10.84
CA LEU A 15 1.56 -1.91 12.00
C LEU A 15 1.91 -3.02 13.00
N SER A 16 1.94 -2.73 14.31
CA SER A 16 2.22 -3.77 15.31
C SER A 16 1.19 -4.90 15.27
N GLU A 17 1.61 -6.12 15.61
CA GLU A 17 0.68 -7.27 15.71
C GLU A 17 -0.45 -7.02 16.71
N ARG A 18 -0.17 -6.30 17.81
CA ARG A 18 -1.20 -5.90 18.78
C ARG A 18 -2.25 -4.98 18.17
N ALA A 19 -1.83 -3.98 17.41
CA ALA A 19 -2.76 -3.08 16.73
C ALA A 19 -3.55 -3.81 15.62
N LEU A 20 -2.90 -4.69 14.87
CA LEU A 20 -3.58 -5.51 13.86
C LEU A 20 -4.62 -6.45 14.49
N ALA A 21 -4.29 -7.10 15.61
CA ALA A 21 -5.22 -7.94 16.35
C ALA A 21 -6.41 -7.13 16.89
N TRP A 22 -6.17 -5.91 17.36
CA TRP A 22 -7.23 -4.99 17.77
C TRP A 22 -8.17 -4.62 16.61
N LEU A 23 -7.63 -4.27 15.44
CA LEU A 23 -8.42 -4.03 14.22
C LEU A 23 -9.20 -5.29 13.78
N GLY A 24 -8.60 -6.46 13.96
CA GLY A 24 -9.23 -7.75 13.70
C GLY A 24 -10.54 -7.93 14.49
N ARG A 25 -10.57 -7.42 15.73
CA ARG A 25 -11.72 -7.45 16.65
C ARG A 25 -12.72 -6.30 16.46
N ALA A 26 -12.42 -5.32 15.62
CA ALA A 26 -13.40 -4.30 15.28
C ALA A 26 -14.64 -4.96 14.64
N GLY A 27 -15.82 -4.39 14.90
CA GLY A 27 -17.09 -4.95 14.42
C GLY A 27 -17.12 -5.19 12.90
N GLU A 28 -17.98 -6.10 12.45
CA GLU A 28 -18.02 -6.53 11.04
C GLU A 28 -18.31 -5.41 10.04
N SER A 29 -19.00 -4.34 10.49
CA SER A 29 -19.27 -3.14 9.72
C SER A 29 -18.05 -2.23 9.54
N ALA A 30 -16.96 -2.46 10.27
CA ALA A 30 -15.73 -1.67 10.13
C ALA A 30 -15.02 -2.00 8.81
N SER A 31 -14.88 -0.99 7.95
CA SER A 31 -14.08 -1.06 6.73
C SER A 31 -12.83 -0.20 6.85
N PHE A 32 -11.74 -0.65 6.23
CA PHE A 32 -10.43 -0.02 6.29
C PHE A 32 -9.96 0.35 4.88
N LEU A 33 -9.35 1.53 4.76
CA LEU A 33 -8.66 1.97 3.57
C LEU A 33 -7.18 2.12 3.91
N HIS A 34 -6.32 1.41 3.20
CA HIS A 34 -4.88 1.48 3.38
C HIS A 34 -4.28 2.45 2.36
N LEU A 35 -3.52 3.43 2.86
CA LEU A 35 -2.78 4.39 2.06
C LEU A 35 -1.29 4.13 2.30
N PRO A 36 -0.64 3.25 1.52
CA PRO A 36 0.79 3.03 1.65
C PRO A 36 1.58 3.98 0.75
N ASP A 37 2.89 3.96 0.93
CA ASP A 37 3.80 4.18 -0.21
C ASP A 37 3.56 3.08 -1.24
N TYR A 38 3.50 3.45 -2.51
CA TYR A 38 3.42 2.50 -3.62
C TYR A 38 4.82 1.97 -3.95
N ASP A 39 5.40 1.29 -2.97
CA ASP A 39 6.69 0.62 -3.02
C ASP A 39 6.55 -0.86 -2.53
N PRO A 40 7.59 -1.69 -2.67
CA PRO A 40 7.52 -3.09 -2.23
C PRO A 40 7.22 -3.29 -0.73
N ALA A 41 7.68 -2.38 0.13
CA ALA A 41 7.45 -2.49 1.57
C ALA A 41 5.99 -2.15 1.91
N GLY A 42 5.43 -1.09 1.32
CA GLY A 42 4.03 -0.71 1.46
C GLY A 42 3.07 -1.79 0.96
N LEU A 43 3.34 -2.37 -0.21
CA LEU A 43 2.54 -3.47 -0.76
C LEU A 43 2.65 -4.77 0.07
N SER A 44 3.82 -5.04 0.63
CA SER A 44 4.04 -6.16 1.56
C SER A 44 3.20 -6.00 2.83
N GLU A 45 3.13 -4.78 3.37
CA GLU A 45 2.28 -4.49 4.53
C GLU A 45 0.80 -4.59 4.20
N TYR A 46 0.34 -4.01 3.08
CA TYR A 46 -1.03 -4.19 2.62
C TYR A 46 -1.41 -5.67 2.52
N SER A 47 -0.54 -6.49 1.93
CA SER A 47 -0.77 -7.92 1.78
C SER A 47 -0.88 -8.63 3.13
N ARG A 48 -0.10 -8.21 4.14
CA ARG A 48 -0.22 -8.71 5.51
C ARG A 48 -1.56 -8.32 6.14
N LEU A 49 -1.93 -7.05 6.03
CA LEU A 49 -3.21 -6.55 6.55
C LEU A 49 -4.40 -7.25 5.88
N ARG A 50 -4.33 -7.47 4.56
CA ARG A 50 -5.35 -8.18 3.77
C ARG A 50 -5.54 -9.63 4.24
N ARG A 51 -4.46 -10.33 4.62
CA ARG A 51 -4.57 -11.68 5.20
C ARG A 51 -5.29 -11.69 6.54
N ALA A 52 -5.06 -10.68 7.38
CA ALA A 52 -5.65 -10.61 8.73
C ALA A 52 -7.09 -10.06 8.74
N LEU A 53 -7.39 -9.07 7.88
CA LEU A 53 -8.66 -8.35 7.88
C LEU A 53 -9.59 -8.79 6.75
N GLY A 54 -9.10 -9.59 5.80
CA GLY A 54 -9.87 -10.09 4.67
C GLY A 54 -10.43 -8.96 3.80
N LYS A 55 -11.67 -9.11 3.35
CA LYS A 55 -12.32 -8.15 2.45
C LYS A 55 -12.59 -6.77 3.08
N ARG A 56 -12.46 -6.63 4.41
CA ARG A 56 -12.72 -5.37 5.13
C ARG A 56 -11.68 -4.29 4.85
N ILE A 57 -10.47 -4.66 4.42
CA ILE A 57 -9.44 -3.67 4.04
C ILE A 57 -9.27 -3.59 2.53
N ARG A 58 -9.17 -2.37 2.00
CA ARG A 58 -8.86 -2.12 0.58
C ARG A 58 -7.60 -1.28 0.45
N LEU A 59 -6.85 -1.51 -0.63
CA LEU A 59 -5.76 -0.62 -1.05
C LEU A 59 -6.35 0.63 -1.71
N HIS A 60 -5.88 1.81 -1.30
CA HIS A 60 -6.25 3.03 -2.00
C HIS A 60 -5.52 3.12 -3.35
N LEU A 61 -6.28 3.13 -4.44
CA LEU A 61 -5.79 3.31 -5.81
C LEU A 61 -6.46 4.55 -6.41
N PRO A 62 -5.78 5.70 -6.46
CA PRO A 62 -6.24 6.88 -7.19
C PRO A 62 -6.39 6.58 -8.69
N GLU A 63 -7.38 7.18 -9.35
CA GLU A 63 -7.59 7.04 -10.80
C GLU A 63 -6.40 7.57 -11.61
N ASP A 64 -5.70 8.57 -11.08
CA ASP A 64 -4.54 9.21 -11.72
C ASP A 64 -3.20 8.59 -11.30
N LEU A 65 -3.19 7.44 -10.62
CA LEU A 65 -1.98 6.85 -10.04
C LEU A 65 -0.85 6.64 -11.05
N GLU A 66 -1.18 6.19 -12.27
CA GLU A 66 -0.18 6.02 -13.34
C GLU A 66 0.50 7.35 -13.70
N SER A 67 -0.27 8.43 -13.82
CA SER A 67 0.26 9.76 -14.11
C SER A 67 1.16 10.27 -12.98
N ARG A 68 0.82 9.93 -11.73
CA ARG A 68 1.64 10.25 -10.55
C ARG A 68 2.95 9.48 -10.54
N PHE A 69 2.94 8.20 -10.91
CA PHE A 69 4.16 7.43 -11.12
C PHE A 69 5.06 8.06 -12.20
N ALA A 70 4.48 8.49 -13.32
CA ALA A 70 5.25 9.14 -14.39
C ALA A 70 5.92 10.45 -13.94
N ARG A 71 5.28 11.23 -13.06
CA ARG A 71 5.75 12.57 -12.67
C ARG A 71 6.57 12.59 -11.38
N PHE A 72 6.29 11.71 -10.43
CA PHE A 72 6.77 11.83 -9.05
C PHE A 72 7.43 10.56 -8.49
N SER A 73 7.53 9.47 -9.28
CA SER A 73 8.18 8.26 -8.79
C SER A 73 9.68 8.47 -8.53
N ASN A 74 10.21 7.75 -7.53
CA ASN A 74 11.59 7.85 -7.09
C ASN A 74 12.25 6.47 -7.06
N ARG A 75 13.39 6.32 -7.77
CA ARG A 75 14.17 5.09 -7.80
C ARG A 75 14.78 4.74 -6.45
N ALA A 76 15.15 5.75 -5.66
CA ALA A 76 15.76 5.56 -4.34
C ALA A 76 14.86 4.77 -3.38
N LEU A 77 13.54 4.79 -3.61
CA LEU A 77 12.61 3.96 -2.85
C LEU A 77 12.87 2.47 -3.04
N LEU A 78 13.41 2.03 -4.18
CA LEU A 78 13.72 0.63 -4.46
C LEU A 78 15.06 0.17 -3.86
N ASP A 79 15.94 1.10 -3.48
CA ASP A 79 17.28 0.79 -2.94
C ASP A 79 17.26 0.28 -1.50
N LYS A 80 16.10 0.36 -0.82
CA LYS A 80 15.91 -0.20 0.53
C LYS A 80 16.25 -1.69 0.53
N ALA A 81 17.11 -2.13 1.45
CA ALA A 81 17.71 -3.47 1.47
C ALA A 81 16.71 -4.64 1.32
N ASN A 82 15.49 -4.49 1.83
CA ASN A 82 14.46 -5.54 1.84
C ASN A 82 13.56 -5.55 0.58
N ASN A 83 13.65 -4.54 -0.29
CA ASN A 83 12.72 -4.39 -1.41
C ASN A 83 12.86 -5.48 -2.47
N ARG A 84 14.08 -5.99 -2.70
CA ARG A 84 14.28 -7.13 -3.60
C ARG A 84 13.57 -8.39 -3.09
N ALA A 85 13.66 -8.66 -1.79
CA ALA A 85 12.98 -9.80 -1.18
C ALA A 85 11.45 -9.62 -1.24
N PHE A 86 10.95 -8.42 -0.92
CA PHE A 86 9.51 -8.14 -1.03
C PHE A 86 9.00 -8.27 -2.46
N LEU A 87 9.70 -7.72 -3.46
CA LEU A 87 9.33 -7.85 -4.87
C LEU A 87 9.25 -9.32 -5.31
N ALA A 88 10.21 -10.16 -4.89
CA ALA A 88 10.18 -11.58 -5.20
C ALA A 88 8.92 -12.26 -4.64
N THR A 89 8.55 -11.97 -3.39
CA THR A 89 7.32 -12.50 -2.78
C THR A 89 6.05 -11.91 -3.39
N LEU A 90 6.07 -10.63 -3.74
CA LEU A 90 4.90 -9.91 -4.24
C LEU A 90 4.52 -10.30 -5.67
N ARG A 91 5.46 -10.80 -6.48
CA ARG A 91 5.18 -11.30 -7.85
C ARG A 91 4.17 -12.45 -7.89
N SER A 92 4.13 -13.29 -6.87
CA SER A 92 3.16 -14.40 -6.76
C SER A 92 1.88 -14.00 -6.00
N ASN A 93 1.73 -12.73 -5.62
CA ASN A 93 0.57 -12.27 -4.88
C ASN A 93 -0.70 -12.39 -5.74
N PRO A 94 -1.78 -13.01 -5.25
CA PRO A 94 -2.99 -13.21 -6.04
C PRO A 94 -3.84 -11.93 -6.21
N LEU A 95 -3.61 -10.88 -5.40
CA LEU A 95 -4.43 -9.68 -5.39
C LEU A 95 -4.18 -8.81 -6.63
N SER A 96 -5.22 -8.55 -7.42
CA SER A 96 -5.11 -7.75 -8.64
C SER A 96 -4.68 -6.32 -8.36
N GLU A 97 -5.14 -5.74 -7.25
CA GLU A 97 -4.74 -4.39 -6.83
C GLU A 97 -3.24 -4.28 -6.52
N VAL A 98 -2.63 -5.36 -6.01
CA VAL A 98 -1.18 -5.42 -5.75
C VAL A 98 -0.42 -5.56 -7.06
N LYS A 99 -0.89 -6.43 -7.97
CA LYS A 99 -0.27 -6.64 -9.29
C LYS A 99 -0.23 -5.34 -10.11
N ALA A 100 -1.33 -4.58 -10.12
CA ALA A 100 -1.40 -3.31 -10.84
C ALA A 100 -0.30 -2.33 -10.38
N VAL A 101 -0.04 -2.22 -9.08
CA VAL A 101 1.04 -1.36 -8.57
C VAL A 101 2.42 -1.94 -8.88
N ILE A 102 2.60 -3.26 -8.83
CA ILE A 102 3.88 -3.90 -9.23
C ILE A 102 4.19 -3.60 -10.70
N GLU A 103 3.20 -3.61 -11.58
CA GLU A 103 3.39 -3.27 -13.00
C GLU A 103 3.85 -1.82 -13.17
N LEU A 104 3.29 -0.88 -12.41
CA LEU A 104 3.77 0.51 -12.38
C LEU A 104 5.20 0.60 -11.86
N ILE A 105 5.51 -0.07 -10.75
CA ILE A 105 6.88 -0.12 -10.21
C ILE A 105 7.86 -0.66 -11.25
N HIS A 106 7.47 -1.71 -11.98
CA HIS A 106 8.30 -2.32 -13.01
C HIS A 106 8.50 -1.38 -14.22
N ARG A 107 7.42 -0.77 -14.71
CA ARG A 107 7.42 0.14 -15.87
C ARG A 107 8.30 1.37 -15.63
N HIS A 108 8.23 1.94 -14.43
CA HIS A 108 8.98 3.15 -14.06
C HIS A 108 10.34 2.86 -13.42
N ASN A 109 10.59 1.60 -13.04
CA ASN A 109 11.73 1.17 -12.23
C ASN A 109 11.91 2.03 -10.97
N ALA A 110 10.79 2.37 -10.32
CA ALA A 110 10.72 3.31 -9.19
C ALA A 110 9.50 3.04 -8.31
N GLY A 111 9.53 3.48 -7.05
CA GLY A 111 8.35 3.52 -6.17
C GLY A 111 7.71 4.91 -6.18
N LEU A 112 6.56 5.05 -5.53
CA LEU A 112 5.90 6.36 -5.34
C LEU A 112 5.53 6.57 -3.86
N GLU A 113 5.95 7.69 -3.28
CA GLU A 113 5.59 8.05 -1.89
C GLU A 113 4.11 8.42 -1.79
N GLN A 114 3.50 8.18 -0.63
CA GLN A 114 2.10 8.55 -0.36
C GLN A 114 1.86 10.06 -0.51
N GLU A 115 2.86 10.89 -0.17
CA GLU A 115 2.81 12.36 -0.24
C GLU A 115 2.61 12.86 -1.67
N ALA A 116 3.01 12.07 -2.68
CA ALA A 116 2.78 12.41 -4.09
C ALA A 116 1.30 12.50 -4.45
N LEU A 117 0.39 11.96 -3.64
CA LEU A 117 -1.07 12.08 -3.80
C LEU A 117 -1.61 13.48 -3.45
N LEU A 118 -0.82 14.30 -2.78
CA LEU A 118 -1.18 15.66 -2.37
C LEU A 118 -0.73 16.72 -3.38
N LEU A 119 0.12 16.34 -4.33
CA LEU A 119 0.64 17.23 -5.35
C LEU A 119 -0.33 17.38 -6.52
N SER A 120 -0.36 18.59 -7.11
CA SER A 120 -1.13 18.99 -8.29
C SER A 120 -0.26 19.06 -9.55
#